data_AF-A0A1J5P6T1-F1
#
_entry.id   AF-A0A1J5P6T1-F1
#
_cell.length_a   1.000
_cell.length_b   1.000
_cell.length_c   1.000
_cell.angle_alpha   90.00
_cell.angle_beta   90.00
_cell.angle_gamma   90.00
#
_symmetry.space_group_name_H-M   'P 1'
#
loop_
_entity.id
_entity.type
_entity.pdbx_description
1 polymer ?
#
loop_
_entity_poly.entity_id
_entity_poly.type
_entity_poly.pdbx_seq_one_letter_code
_entity_poly.pdbx_strand_id
1 'polypeptide(L)'
;MLGQLKKLQPNADYDHLTLVGHSNGGDIAMYCARQHPELVSKVITLDNLRVPFVLNRNMKILSFRSADPNFRTDPGVLPTPQQAKAEGIDIVKTRFQHTWMSDRGPDSVKETIQETLDRFLGDAASSDLAPAPTDNPLIAKLGPAPYP
;
A
#
# COMPACT_ATOMS: atom_id res chain seq x y z
N MET A 1 -12.87 -14.89 6.90
CA MET A 1 -13.07 -13.44 7.08
C MET A 1 -13.64 -12.78 5.82
N LEU A 2 -12.96 -12.81 4.66
CA LEU A 2 -13.44 -12.19 3.42
C LEU A 2 -14.84 -12.65 2.97
N GLY A 3 -15.15 -13.94 3.08
CA GLY A 3 -16.49 -14.44 2.72
C GLY A 3 -17.64 -13.89 3.58
N GLN A 4 -17.37 -13.45 4.81
CA GLN A 4 -18.37 -12.76 5.64
C GLN A 4 -18.44 -11.27 5.29
N LEU A 5 -17.29 -10.65 4.99
CA LEU A 5 -17.24 -9.26 4.55
C LEU A 5 -18.02 -9.06 3.24
N LYS A 6 -17.87 -9.98 2.26
CA LYS A 6 -18.62 -9.99 1.00
C LYS A 6 -20.14 -10.01 1.20
N LYS A 7 -20.63 -10.60 2.29
CA LYS A 7 -22.06 -10.58 2.62
C LYS A 7 -22.51 -9.24 3.20
N LEU A 8 -21.65 -8.62 4.02
CA LEU A 8 -21.95 -7.35 4.69
C LEU A 8 -21.76 -6.14 3.76
N GLN A 9 -20.79 -6.21 2.85
CA GLN A 9 -20.39 -5.14 1.93
C GLN A 9 -20.19 -5.71 0.51
N PRO A 10 -21.26 -6.16 -0.17
CA PRO A 10 -21.14 -6.87 -1.44
C PRO A 10 -20.55 -6.04 -2.58
N ASN A 11 -20.68 -4.71 -2.50
CA ASN A 11 -20.23 -3.78 -3.55
C ASN A 11 -18.80 -3.26 -3.33
N ALA A 12 -18.09 -3.74 -2.32
CA ALA A 12 -16.69 -3.38 -2.12
C ALA A 12 -15.80 -4.07 -3.17
N ASP A 13 -14.67 -3.46 -3.49
CA ASP A 13 -13.66 -4.08 -4.33
C ASP A 13 -12.85 -5.10 -3.51
N TYR A 14 -13.00 -6.37 -3.87
CA TYR A 14 -12.32 -7.48 -3.20
C TYR A 14 -11.09 -7.99 -3.94
N ASP A 15 -10.84 -7.48 -5.14
CA ASP A 15 -9.74 -7.88 -6.00
C ASP A 15 -8.57 -6.88 -5.88
N HIS A 16 -8.80 -5.68 -5.32
CA HIS A 16 -7.79 -4.65 -5.08
C HIS A 16 -7.69 -4.21 -3.61
N LEU A 17 -7.51 -5.15 -2.70
CA LEU A 17 -7.47 -4.88 -1.26
C LEU A 17 -6.30 -3.97 -0.85
N THR A 18 -6.58 -3.06 0.08
CA THR A 18 -5.56 -2.33 0.84
C THR A 18 -5.48 -2.91 2.23
N LEU A 19 -4.31 -3.44 2.61
CA LEU A 19 -4.06 -4.00 3.93
C LEU A 19 -3.30 -3.00 4.78
N VAL A 20 -3.78 -2.76 6.00
CA VAL A 20 -3.12 -1.87 6.96
C VAL A 20 -2.91 -2.62 8.27
N GLY A 21 -1.73 -2.48 8.87
CA GLY A 21 -1.47 -3.12 10.15
C GLY A 21 -0.31 -2.52 10.93
N HIS A 22 -0.46 -2.49 12.25
CA HIS A 22 0.58 -2.08 13.20
C HIS A 22 1.25 -3.28 13.85
N SER A 23 2.58 -3.24 14.01
CA SER A 23 3.36 -4.26 14.70
C SER A 23 3.06 -5.66 14.12
N ASN A 24 2.56 -6.60 14.94
CA ASN A 24 2.10 -7.91 14.49
C ASN A 24 0.99 -7.85 13.42
N GLY A 25 0.10 -6.85 13.49
CA GLY A 25 -0.88 -6.62 12.44
C GLY A 25 -0.21 -6.27 11.10
N GLY A 26 0.92 -5.55 11.12
CA GLY A 26 1.70 -5.26 9.93
C GLY A 26 2.42 -6.49 9.38
N ASP A 27 2.90 -7.37 10.26
CA ASP A 27 3.47 -8.66 9.89
C ASP A 27 2.41 -9.57 9.25
N ILE A 28 1.19 -9.60 9.79
CA ILE A 28 0.04 -10.32 9.21
C ILE A 28 -0.34 -9.73 7.85
N ALA A 29 -0.33 -8.40 7.69
CA ALA A 29 -0.62 -7.75 6.41
C ALA A 29 0.38 -8.17 5.33
N MET A 30 1.68 -8.14 5.64
CA MET A 30 2.74 -8.62 4.74
C MET A 30 2.61 -10.10 4.42
N TYR A 31 2.32 -10.93 5.43
CA TYR A 31 2.11 -12.36 5.22
C TYR A 31 0.91 -12.63 4.31
N CYS A 32 -0.22 -11.94 4.52
CA CYS A 32 -1.41 -12.06 3.69
C CYS A 32 -1.13 -11.66 2.24
N ALA A 33 -0.44 -10.54 2.03
CA ALA A 33 -0.01 -10.09 0.70
C ALA A 33 0.92 -11.09 0.01
N ARG A 34 1.73 -11.85 0.77
CA ARG A 34 2.54 -12.94 0.22
C ARG A 34 1.71 -14.12 -0.26
N GLN A 35 0.68 -14.48 0.49
CA GLN A 35 -0.16 -15.64 0.20
C GLN A 35 -1.17 -15.37 -0.91
N HIS A 36 -1.63 -14.13 -1.02
CA HIS A 36 -2.66 -13.70 -1.97
C HIS A 36 -2.23 -12.44 -2.75
N PRO A 37 -1.09 -12.47 -3.46
CA PRO A 37 -0.57 -11.32 -4.19
C PRO A 37 -1.52 -10.81 -5.28
N GLU A 38 -2.45 -11.65 -5.74
CA GLU A 38 -3.47 -11.33 -6.74
C GLU A 38 -4.63 -10.50 -6.19
N LEU A 39 -4.84 -10.47 -4.87
CA LEU A 39 -5.95 -9.75 -4.24
C LEU A 39 -5.53 -8.43 -3.60
N VAL A 40 -4.22 -8.17 -3.47
CA VAL A 40 -3.69 -7.06 -2.68
C VAL A 40 -3.03 -6.03 -3.59
N SER A 41 -3.62 -4.83 -3.63
CA SER A 41 -3.08 -3.70 -4.41
C SER A 41 -2.13 -2.83 -3.58
N LYS A 42 -2.33 -2.76 -2.26
CA LYS A 42 -1.58 -1.89 -1.36
C LYS A 42 -1.34 -2.54 0.00
N VAL A 43 -0.14 -2.37 0.54
CA VAL A 43 0.18 -2.76 1.93
C VAL A 43 0.77 -1.57 2.67
N ILE A 44 0.21 -1.29 3.84
CA ILE A 44 0.62 -0.21 4.72
C ILE A 44 1.00 -0.82 6.07
N THR A 45 2.26 -0.68 6.46
CA THR A 45 2.72 -1.17 7.77
C THR A 45 3.12 -0.02 8.69
N LEU A 46 2.63 -0.08 9.93
CA LEU A 46 3.11 0.74 11.03
C LEU A 46 4.08 -0.12 11.84
N ASP A 47 5.35 -0.05 11.48
CA ASP A 47 6.49 -0.66 12.17
C ASP A 47 6.39 -2.18 12.41
N ASN A 48 6.22 -2.95 11.33
CA ASN A 48 6.29 -4.40 11.38
C ASN A 48 7.74 -4.91 11.53
N LEU A 49 7.93 -6.01 12.27
CA LEU A 49 9.26 -6.37 12.79
C LEU A 49 9.78 -7.73 12.32
N ARG A 50 8.91 -8.64 11.85
CA ARG A 50 9.23 -10.07 11.73
C ARG A 50 9.08 -10.63 10.33
N VAL A 51 8.09 -10.16 9.58
CA VAL A 51 7.77 -10.71 8.25
C VAL A 51 8.44 -9.87 7.17
N PRO A 52 9.30 -10.47 6.31
CA PRO A 52 9.93 -9.77 5.21
C PRO A 52 8.94 -9.19 4.20
N PHE A 53 9.35 -8.10 3.57
CA PHE A 53 8.54 -7.43 2.56
C PHE A 53 8.36 -8.34 1.34
N VAL A 54 7.16 -8.31 0.79
CA VAL A 54 6.84 -9.01 -0.45
C VAL A 54 7.03 -8.04 -1.59
N LEU A 55 8.05 -8.28 -2.42
CA LEU A 55 8.32 -7.44 -3.58
C LEU A 55 7.46 -7.93 -4.75
N ASN A 56 6.47 -7.11 -5.15
CA ASN A 56 5.60 -7.38 -6.28
C ASN A 56 5.30 -6.08 -7.01
N ARG A 57 5.55 -6.04 -8.33
CA ARG A 57 5.38 -4.85 -9.18
C ARG A 57 3.96 -4.32 -9.22
N ASN A 58 2.96 -5.17 -8.95
CA ASN A 58 1.55 -4.79 -8.98
C ASN A 58 1.04 -4.29 -7.62
N MET A 59 1.92 -4.18 -6.61
CA MET A 59 1.56 -3.84 -5.24
C MET A 59 2.37 -2.63 -4.77
N LYS A 60 1.70 -1.61 -4.26
CA LYS A 60 2.36 -0.46 -3.62
C LYS A 60 2.54 -0.72 -2.13
N ILE A 61 3.70 -0.34 -1.59
CA ILE A 61 4.01 -0.55 -0.17
C ILE A 61 4.42 0.77 0.47
N LEU A 62 3.75 1.11 1.57
CA LEU A 62 4.15 2.17 2.49
C LEU A 62 4.49 1.55 3.84
N SER A 63 5.65 1.87 4.39
CA SER A 63 6.05 1.39 5.72
C SER A 63 6.62 2.50 6.57
N PHE A 64 5.97 2.74 7.71
CA PHE A 64 6.49 3.63 8.75
C PHE A 64 7.43 2.84 9.66
N ARG A 65 8.62 3.39 9.91
CA ARG A 65 9.64 2.77 10.75
C ARG A 65 9.85 3.60 12.00
N SER A 66 9.74 2.97 13.16
CA SER A 66 10.00 3.62 14.44
C SER A 66 11.50 3.81 14.67
N ALA A 67 11.86 4.66 15.63
CA ALA A 67 13.22 4.79 16.18
C ALA A 67 13.26 4.28 17.62
N ASP A 68 12.60 3.15 17.89
CA ASP A 68 12.48 2.56 19.22
C ASP A 68 13.68 1.63 19.52
N PRO A 69 14.40 1.81 20.64
CA PRO A 69 15.54 0.97 20.98
C PRO A 69 15.15 -0.46 21.41
N ASN A 70 13.91 -0.66 21.88
CA ASN A 70 13.42 -1.92 22.41
C ASN A 70 12.76 -2.78 21.34
N PHE A 71 12.10 -2.15 20.36
CA PHE A 71 11.41 -2.83 19.26
C PHE A 71 12.26 -2.78 17.99
N ARG A 72 13.14 -3.77 17.85
CA ARG A 72 14.06 -3.86 16.72
C ARG A 72 13.51 -4.79 15.65
N THR A 73 13.74 -4.39 14.40
CA THR A 73 13.39 -5.19 13.23
C THR A 73 14.39 -6.31 13.05
N ASP A 74 13.90 -7.51 12.78
CA ASP A 74 14.77 -8.66 12.54
C ASP A 74 15.56 -8.47 11.22
N PRO A 75 16.83 -8.94 11.16
CA PRO A 75 17.60 -8.91 9.92
C PRO A 75 16.86 -9.56 8.75
N GLY A 76 16.87 -8.90 7.59
CA GLY A 76 16.23 -9.40 6.38
C GLY A 76 14.73 -9.09 6.24
N VAL A 77 14.12 -8.44 7.23
CA VAL A 77 12.72 -7.99 7.11
C VAL A 77 12.59 -6.80 6.16
N LEU A 78 13.46 -5.81 6.32
CA LEU A 78 13.51 -4.66 5.42
C LEU A 78 14.31 -4.99 4.16
N PRO A 79 13.82 -4.60 2.98
CA PRO A 79 14.61 -4.66 1.76
C PRO A 79 15.80 -3.70 1.87
N THR A 80 16.83 -3.94 1.04
CA THR A 80 17.91 -2.97 0.91
C THR A 80 17.39 -1.64 0.33
N PRO A 81 18.04 -0.49 0.58
CA PRO A 81 17.62 0.78 -0.01
C PRO A 81 17.53 0.75 -1.55
N GLN A 82 18.39 -0.03 -2.21
CA GLN A 82 18.38 -0.21 -3.65
C GLN A 82 17.14 -0.98 -4.11
N GLN A 83 16.80 -2.07 -3.43
CA GLN A 83 15.58 -2.85 -3.72
C GLN A 83 14.32 -2.03 -3.44
N ALA A 84 14.27 -1.32 -2.31
CA ALA A 84 13.14 -0.45 -1.98
C ALA A 84 12.89 0.58 -3.08
N LYS A 85 13.95 1.23 -3.58
CA LYS A 85 13.86 2.19 -4.68
C LYS A 85 13.44 1.53 -6.00
N ALA A 86 13.99 0.37 -6.33
CA ALA A 86 13.69 -0.34 -7.57
C ALA A 86 12.24 -0.81 -7.63
N GLU A 87 11.65 -1.18 -6.49
CA GLU A 87 10.28 -1.68 -6.37
C GLU A 87 9.28 -0.60 -5.95
N GLY A 88 9.70 0.67 -5.85
CA GLY A 88 8.82 1.79 -5.51
C GLY A 88 8.21 1.69 -4.10
N ILE A 89 8.98 1.19 -3.13
CA ILE A 89 8.55 1.02 -1.74
C ILE A 89 8.88 2.29 -0.94
N ASP A 90 7.84 2.90 -0.38
CA ASP A 90 7.96 4.08 0.45
C ASP A 90 8.26 3.69 1.91
N ILE A 91 9.53 3.81 2.30
CA ILE A 91 9.96 3.58 3.69
C ILE A 91 10.13 4.92 4.40
N VAL A 92 9.17 5.25 5.27
CA VAL A 92 9.18 6.48 6.06
C VAL A 92 9.86 6.22 7.40
N LYS A 93 11.10 6.67 7.53
CA LYS A 93 11.82 6.63 8.82
C LYS A 93 11.33 7.77 9.70
N THR A 94 10.86 7.44 10.90
CA THR A 94 10.31 8.40 11.86
C THR A 94 11.18 8.49 13.11
N ARG A 95 10.89 9.45 13.97
CA ARG A 95 11.42 9.54 15.33
C ARG A 95 10.50 8.93 16.39
N PHE A 96 9.44 8.25 15.94
CA PHE A 96 8.36 7.79 16.81
C PHE A 96 8.78 6.53 17.56
N GLN A 97 8.24 6.33 18.76
CA GLN A 97 8.32 5.05 19.46
C GLN A 97 7.35 4.06 18.82
N HIS A 98 7.64 2.76 18.95
CA HIS A 98 6.81 1.71 18.35
C HIS A 98 5.36 1.78 18.84
N THR A 99 5.17 2.08 20.12
CA THR A 99 3.86 2.16 20.78
C THR A 99 3.08 3.44 20.46
N TRP A 100 3.75 4.47 19.92
CA TRP A 100 3.09 5.73 19.55
C TRP A 100 2.32 5.64 18.24
N MET A 101 2.54 4.62 17.42
CA MET A 101 1.80 4.41 16.17
C MET A 101 0.44 3.72 16.42
N SER A 102 -0.24 4.13 17.48
CA SER A 102 -1.55 3.61 17.92
C SER A 102 -2.36 4.75 18.55
N ASP A 103 -3.61 4.49 18.95
CA ASP A 103 -4.46 5.48 19.62
C ASP A 103 -3.87 6.02 20.93
N ARG A 104 -2.88 5.33 21.51
CA ARG A 104 -2.15 5.74 22.71
C ARG A 104 -1.03 6.75 22.43
N GLY A 105 -0.72 6.99 21.16
CA GLY A 105 0.31 7.92 20.74
C GLY A 105 -0.11 9.39 20.85
N PRO A 106 0.86 10.32 20.84
CA PRO A 106 0.59 11.74 20.78
C PRO A 106 -0.20 12.13 19.51
N ASP A 107 -1.02 13.17 19.59
CA ASP A 107 -1.81 13.65 18.45
C ASP A 107 -0.94 14.03 17.25
N SER A 108 0.21 14.66 17.48
CA SER A 108 1.17 15.01 16.42
C SER A 108 1.72 13.80 15.65
N VAL A 109 1.80 12.63 16.29
CA VAL A 109 2.19 11.37 15.63
C VAL A 109 1.05 10.89 14.73
N LYS A 110 -0.19 10.92 15.23
CA LYS A 110 -1.38 10.52 14.45
C LYS A 110 -1.60 11.44 13.25
N GLU A 111 -1.46 12.75 13.42
CA GLU A 111 -1.54 13.74 12.34
C GLU A 111 -0.48 13.46 11.26
N THR A 112 0.78 13.25 11.65
CA THR A 112 1.85 12.95 10.69
C THR A 112 1.58 11.65 9.91
N ILE A 113 1.09 10.60 10.60
CA ILE A 113 0.73 9.34 9.96
C ILE A 113 -0.44 9.58 9.00
N GLN A 114 -1.49 10.28 9.43
CA GLN A 114 -2.66 10.57 8.61
C GLN A 114 -2.29 11.35 7.35
N GLU A 115 -1.54 12.45 7.46
CA GLU A 115 -1.10 13.23 6.29
C GLU A 115 -0.31 12.39 5.27
N THR A 116 0.51 11.46 5.78
CA THR A 116 1.30 10.57 4.92
C THR A 116 0.41 9.52 4.24
N LEU A 117 -0.57 8.98 4.96
CA LEU A 117 -1.57 8.06 4.41
C LEU A 117 -2.42 8.74 3.35
N ASP A 118 -2.90 9.95 3.62
CA ASP A 118 -3.74 10.73 2.69
C ASP A 118 -3.00 10.97 1.36
N ARG A 119 -1.70 11.30 1.42
CA ARG A 119 -0.87 11.42 0.22
C ARG A 119 -0.72 10.09 -0.52
N PHE A 120 -0.35 9.03 0.19
CA PHE A 120 -0.14 7.71 -0.41
C PHE A 120 -1.41 7.14 -1.07
N LEU A 121 -2.57 7.34 -0.44
CA LEU A 121 -3.86 6.87 -0.94
C LEU A 121 -4.43 7.81 -2.02
N GLY A 122 -4.22 9.12 -1.90
CA GLY A 122 -4.65 10.12 -2.88
C GLY A 122 -3.87 10.09 -4.19
N ASP A 123 -2.56 9.86 -4.14
CA ASP A 123 -1.72 9.69 -5.34
C ASP A 123 -2.10 8.42 -6.12
N ALA A 124 -2.61 7.39 -5.42
CA ALA A 124 -3.16 6.21 -6.08
C ALA A 124 -4.48 6.52 -6.82
N ALA A 125 -5.38 7.31 -6.23
CA ALA A 125 -6.65 7.69 -6.86
C ALA A 125 -6.46 8.58 -8.10
N SER A 126 -5.42 9.42 -8.13
CA SER A 126 -5.11 10.25 -9.31
C SER A 126 -4.44 9.47 -10.44
N SER A 127 -3.71 8.39 -10.11
CA SER A 127 -3.07 7.53 -11.12
C SER A 127 -4.07 6.62 -11.84
N ASP A 128 -5.17 6.22 -11.17
CA ASP A 128 -6.21 5.36 -11.74
C ASP A 128 -7.28 6.16 -12.55
N LEU A 129 -7.23 7.49 -12.49
CA LEU A 129 -8.11 8.42 -13.23
C LEU A 129 -7.36 9.31 -14.23
N ALA A 130 -6.12 8.93 -14.59
CA ALA A 130 -5.35 9.69 -15.57
C ALA A 130 -6.14 9.82 -16.89
N PRO A 131 -6.27 11.03 -17.47
CA PRO A 131 -6.92 11.20 -18.77
C PRO A 131 -6.27 10.28 -19.80
N ALA A 132 -7.09 9.57 -20.58
CA ALA A 132 -6.58 8.79 -21.71
C ALA A 132 -5.76 9.71 -22.64
N PRO A 133 -4.57 9.29 -23.14
CA PRO A 133 -3.80 10.08 -24.09
C PRO A 133 -4.64 10.36 -25.33
N THR A 134 -5.07 11.61 -25.52
CA THR A 134 -5.88 12.04 -26.67
C THR A 134 -5.07 12.27 -27.93
N ASP A 135 -3.75 12.12 -27.86
CA ASP A 135 -2.84 12.41 -28.98
C ASP A 135 -2.91 11.35 -30.09
N ASN A 136 -3.64 10.25 -29.89
CA ASN A 136 -3.84 9.24 -30.93
C ASN A 136 -5.21 8.52 -30.81
N PRO A 137 -6.33 9.19 -31.17
CA PRO A 137 -7.64 8.56 -31.13
C PRO A 137 -7.70 7.41 -32.16
N LEU A 138 -7.95 6.19 -31.70
CA LEU A 138 -8.17 4.99 -32.53
C LEU A 138 -9.26 5.18 -33.60
N ILE A 139 -10.15 6.16 -33.41
CA ILE A 139 -11.22 6.53 -34.34
C ILE A 139 -10.68 7.09 -35.66
N ALA A 140 -9.49 7.72 -35.67
CA ALA A 140 -8.92 8.30 -36.88
C ALA A 140 -8.35 7.26 -37.88
N LYS A 141 -8.33 5.96 -37.52
CA LYS A 141 -7.85 4.88 -38.41
C LYS A 141 -8.96 4.06 -39.06
N LEU A 142 -10.22 4.27 -38.70
CA LEU A 142 -11.35 3.65 -39.40
C LEU A 142 -11.77 4.61 -40.51
N GLY A 143 -11.30 4.33 -41.73
CA GLY A 143 -11.74 5.03 -42.93
C GLY A 143 -13.28 4.99 -43.07
N PRO A 144 -13.86 5.88 -43.90
CA PRO A 144 -15.31 6.01 -43.99
C PRO A 144 -15.96 4.67 -44.36
N ALA A 145 -17.04 4.33 -43.66
CA ALA A 145 -17.84 3.15 -43.94
C ALA A 145 -18.39 3.24 -45.38
N PRO A 146 -18.38 2.13 -46.16
CA PRO A 146 -19.02 2.13 -47.46
C PRO A 146 -20.53 2.32 -47.29
N TYR A 147 -21.06 3.36 -47.92
CA TYR A 147 -22.50 3.63 -47.97
C TYR A 147 -23.20 2.64 -48.94
N PRO A 148 -24.48 2.29 -48.67
CA PRO A 148 -25.30 1.47 -49.56
C PRO A 148 -25.75 2.21 -50.83
#